data_AF-A0A353R2L4-F1
#
_entry.id   AF-A0A353R2L4-F1
#
_cell.length_a   1.000
_cell.length_b   1.000
_cell.length_c   1.000
_cell.angle_alpha   90.00
_cell.angle_beta   90.00
_cell.angle_gamma   90.00
#
_symmetry.space_group_name_H-M   'P 1'
#
loop_
_entity.id
_entity.type
_entity.pdbx_description
1 polymer ?
#
loop_
_entity_poly.entity_id
_entity_poly.type
_entity_poly.pdbx_seq_one_letter_code
_entity_poly.pdbx_strand_id
1 'polypeptide(L)'
;ALSLVILLAGPWLVDRLTTLESVREQARIALPWAALYVACSFPAFQLDGIFVGAGDSRPMRNATVMALLSFLVAALLLVPRAENHGLWIAFVGYVIARGLFLGRYLPRLARQLRS
;
A
#
# COMPACT_ATOMS: atom_id res chain seq x y z
N ALA A 1 -0.43 13.66 7.47
CA ALA A 1 0.82 14.11 8.13
C ALA A 1 2.03 13.35 7.57
N LEU A 2 2.12 12.02 7.74
CA LEU A 2 3.32 11.26 7.35
C LEU A 2 3.64 11.30 5.84
N SER A 3 2.64 11.21 4.96
CA SER A 3 2.84 11.35 3.51
C SER A 3 3.46 12.70 3.13
N LEU A 4 3.01 13.78 3.77
CA LEU A 4 3.55 15.12 3.55
C LEU A 4 5.00 15.24 4.06
N VAL A 5 5.30 14.62 5.20
CA VAL A 5 6.69 14.54 5.71
C VAL A 5 7.59 13.81 4.71
N ILE A 6 7.13 12.73 4.09
CA ILE A 6 7.89 12.00 3.06
C ILE A 6 8.14 12.90 1.84
N LEU A 7 7.14 13.67 1.39
CA LEU A 7 7.32 14.58 0.25
C LEU A 7 8.32 15.69 0.53
N LEU A 8 8.24 16.31 1.71
CA LEU A 8 9.01 17.52 2.03
C LEU A 8 10.40 17.21 2.59
N ALA A 9 10.51 16.22 3.48
CA ALA A 9 11.77 15.85 4.12
C ALA A 9 12.48 14.65 3.44
N GLY A 10 11.82 14.00 2.49
CA GLY A 10 12.34 12.85 1.77
C GLY A 10 13.71 13.06 1.10
N PRO A 11 13.93 14.16 0.34
CA PRO A 11 15.22 14.37 -0.33
C PRO A 11 16.38 14.48 0.67
N TRP A 12 16.19 15.19 1.78
CA TRP A 12 17.18 15.32 2.84
C TRP A 12 17.51 13.97 3.51
N LEU A 13 16.50 13.11 3.69
CA LEU A 13 16.70 11.78 4.26
C LEU A 13 17.45 10.86 3.28
N VAL A 14 17.08 10.88 1.99
CA VAL A 14 17.73 10.11 0.93
C VAL A 14 19.24 10.37 0.89
N ASP A 15 19.65 11.63 1.06
CA ASP A 15 21.06 12.01 1.05
C ASP A 15 21.87 11.40 2.20
N ARG A 16 21.21 11.06 3.32
CA ARG A 16 21.84 10.41 4.48
C ARG A 16 21.80 8.89 4.47
N LEU A 17 20.89 8.30 3.70
CA LEU A 17 20.75 6.84 3.63
C LEU A 17 21.82 6.19 2.75
N THR A 18 22.33 6.91 1.76
CA THR A 18 23.33 6.38 0.83
C THR A 18 24.19 7.49 0.25
N THR A 19 25.43 7.17 -0.10
CA THR A 19 26.37 8.06 -0.81
C THR A 19 26.38 7.82 -2.32
N LEU A 20 25.73 6.77 -2.81
CA LEU A 20 25.67 6.42 -4.24
C LEU A 20 24.68 7.34 -4.97
N GLU A 21 25.19 8.17 -5.88
CA GLU A 21 24.38 9.18 -6.58
C GLU A 21 23.27 8.54 -7.44
N SER A 22 23.58 7.44 -8.12
CA SER A 22 22.59 6.69 -8.93
C SER A 22 21.42 6.17 -8.09
N VAL A 23 21.66 5.82 -6.82
CA VAL A 23 20.59 5.36 -5.91
C VAL A 23 19.78 6.56 -5.40
N ARG A 24 20.42 7.69 -5.11
CA ARG A 24 19.72 8.91 -4.67
C ARG A 24 18.77 9.44 -5.72
N GLU A 25 19.19 9.48 -6.97
CA GLU A 25 18.36 9.96 -8.07
C GLU A 25 17.08 9.11 -8.21
N GLN A 26 17.23 7.79 -8.23
CA GLN A 26 16.10 6.86 -8.28
C GLN A 26 15.18 6.98 -7.06
N ALA A 27 15.76 7.12 -5.86
CA ALA A 27 14.98 7.28 -4.63
C ALA A 27 14.18 8.59 -4.63
N ARG A 28 14.75 9.70 -5.11
CA ARG A 28 14.06 11.00 -5.23
C ARG A 28 12.88 10.92 -6.22
N ILE A 29 13.05 10.24 -7.36
CA ILE A 29 11.97 9.99 -8.33
C ILE A 29 10.83 9.17 -7.69
N ALA A 30 11.15 8.24 -6.79
CA ALA A 30 10.18 7.41 -6.11
C ALA A 30 9.46 8.09 -4.93
N LEU A 31 9.92 9.25 -4.44
CA LEU A 31 9.33 9.92 -3.26
C LEU A 31 7.83 10.22 -3.40
N PRO A 32 7.33 10.75 -4.53
CA PRO A 32 5.89 10.96 -4.69
C PRO A 32 5.09 9.67 -4.60
N TRP A 33 5.62 8.57 -5.14
CA TRP A 33 4.99 7.26 -5.06
C TRP A 33 4.98 6.70 -3.64
N ALA A 34 6.09 6.84 -2.90
CA ALA A 34 6.16 6.45 -1.50
C ALA A 34 5.17 7.24 -0.63
N ALA A 35 5.06 8.55 -0.84
CA ALA A 35 4.09 9.38 -0.15
C ALA A 35 2.65 9.02 -0.49
N LEU A 36 2.36 8.77 -1.77
CA LEU A 36 1.04 8.30 -2.23
C LEU A 36 0.68 6.96 -1.59
N TYR A 37 1.61 6.00 -1.58
CA TYR A 37 1.42 4.72 -0.92
C TYR A 37 1.06 4.88 0.56
N VAL A 38 1.78 5.73 1.30
CA VAL A 38 1.49 6.00 2.72
C VAL A 38 0.12 6.65 2.92
N ALA A 39 -0.29 7.55 2.03
CA ALA A 39 -1.61 8.15 2.09
C ALA A 39 -2.72 7.11 1.84
N CYS A 40 -2.55 6.26 0.83
CA CYS A 40 -3.53 5.25 0.45
C CYS A 40 -3.57 4.03 1.40
N SER A 41 -2.48 3.75 2.12
CA SER A 41 -2.40 2.61 3.03
C SER A 41 -3.11 2.82 4.36
N PHE A 42 -3.30 4.08 4.77
CA PHE A 42 -3.99 4.43 6.01
C PHE A 42 -5.31 3.68 6.23
N PRO A 43 -6.32 3.74 5.32
CA PRO A 43 -7.58 3.04 5.51
C PRO A 43 -7.43 1.51 5.55
N ALA A 44 -6.51 0.95 4.76
CA ALA A 44 -6.26 -0.49 4.76
C ALA A 44 -5.73 -0.97 6.13
N PHE A 45 -4.80 -0.22 6.73
CA PHE A 45 -4.26 -0.56 8.04
C PHE A 45 -5.24 -0.35 9.20
N GLN A 46 -6.14 0.64 9.10
CA GLN A 46 -7.21 0.79 10.09
C GLN A 46 -8.15 -0.42 10.08
N LEU A 47 -8.53 -0.88 8.88
CA LEU A 47 -9.34 -2.09 8.73
C LEU A 47 -8.59 -3.33 9.23
N ASP A 48 -7.32 -3.50 8.88
CA ASP A 48 -6.50 -4.61 9.38
C ASP A 48 -6.52 -4.65 10.92
N GLY A 49 -6.37 -3.50 11.60
CA GLY A 49 -6.46 -3.40 13.06
C GLY A 49 -7.82 -3.83 13.63
N ILE A 50 -8.93 -3.44 13.01
CA ILE A 50 -10.28 -3.83 13.43
C ILE A 50 -10.47 -5.36 13.35
N PHE A 51 -10.05 -5.98 12.24
CA PHE A 51 -10.21 -7.43 12.04
C PHE A 51 -9.27 -8.24 12.94
N VAL A 52 -8.03 -7.78 13.15
CA VAL A 52 -7.12 -8.39 14.13
C VAL A 52 -7.70 -8.31 15.53
N GLY A 53 -8.20 -7.15 15.95
CA GLY A 53 -8.82 -6.96 17.27
C GLY A 53 -10.06 -7.82 17.50
N ALA A 54 -10.83 -8.08 16.44
CA ALA A 54 -11.99 -8.99 16.50
C ALA A 54 -11.61 -10.49 16.36
N GLY A 55 -10.34 -10.81 16.11
CA GLY A 55 -9.85 -12.19 15.94
C GLY A 55 -10.29 -12.88 14.63
N ASP A 56 -10.89 -12.15 13.68
CA ASP A 56 -11.39 -12.74 12.42
C ASP A 56 -10.32 -12.71 11.32
N SER A 57 -9.48 -13.74 11.29
CA SER A 57 -8.35 -13.88 10.36
C SER A 57 -8.75 -14.35 8.96
N ARG A 58 -9.93 -14.94 8.77
CA ARG A 58 -10.34 -15.50 7.47
C ARG A 58 -10.57 -14.41 6.41
N PRO A 59 -11.30 -13.31 6.70
CA PRO A 59 -11.43 -12.17 5.80
C PRO A 59 -10.09 -11.54 5.44
N MET A 60 -9.20 -11.37 6.43
CA MET A 60 -7.88 -10.77 6.23
C MET A 60 -7.05 -11.54 5.22
N ARG A 61 -7.02 -12.88 5.35
CA ARG A 61 -6.32 -13.76 4.41
C ARG A 61 -6.93 -13.66 3.01
N ASN A 62 -8.24 -13.80 2.88
CA ASN A 62 -8.91 -13.79 1.58
C ASN A 62 -8.72 -12.45 0.85
N ALA A 63 -8.88 -11.32 1.56
CA ALA A 63 -8.67 -9.99 1.01
C ALA A 63 -7.22 -9.79 0.53
N THR A 64 -6.25 -10.28 1.31
CA THR A 64 -4.82 -10.18 0.96
C THR A 64 -4.47 -11.04 -0.25
N VAL A 65 -5.01 -12.26 -0.36
CA VAL A 65 -4.82 -13.11 -1.54
C VAL A 65 -5.42 -12.47 -2.79
N MET A 66 -6.63 -11.94 -2.72
CA MET A 66 -7.26 -11.24 -3.86
C MET A 66 -6.46 -9.99 -4.27
N ALA A 67 -5.98 -9.22 -3.30
CA ALA A 67 -5.13 -8.08 -3.58
C ALA A 67 -3.81 -8.50 -4.22
N LEU A 68 -3.17 -9.57 -3.74
CA LEU A 68 -1.94 -10.10 -4.33
C LEU A 68 -2.16 -10.52 -5.79
N LEU A 69 -3.27 -11.18 -6.11
CA LEU A 69 -3.60 -11.50 -7.50
C LEU A 69 -3.75 -10.23 -8.34
N SER A 70 -4.43 -9.20 -7.82
CA SER A 70 -4.54 -7.92 -8.52
C SER A 70 -3.19 -7.24 -8.73
N PHE A 71 -2.27 -7.34 -7.76
CA PHE A 71 -0.91 -6.85 -7.86
C PHE A 71 -0.14 -7.57 -8.97
N LEU A 72 -0.18 -8.91 -8.99
CA LEU A 72 0.54 -9.70 -9.99
C LEU A 72 0.04 -9.38 -11.39
N VAL A 73 -1.28 -9.31 -11.59
CA VAL A 73 -1.87 -8.92 -12.87
C VAL A 73 -1.42 -7.51 -13.27
N ALA A 74 -1.51 -6.54 -12.36
CA ALA A 74 -1.08 -5.16 -12.64
C ALA A 74 0.42 -5.08 -12.94
N ALA A 75 1.27 -5.78 -12.18
CA ALA A 75 2.71 -5.77 -12.36
C ALA A 75 3.12 -6.39 -13.71
N LEU A 76 2.55 -7.54 -14.07
CA LEU A 76 2.82 -8.20 -15.35
C LEU A 76 2.41 -7.32 -16.56
N LEU A 77 1.38 -6.48 -16.40
CA LEU A 77 0.93 -5.58 -17.45
C LEU A 77 1.72 -4.25 -17.47
N LEU A 78 2.01 -3.67 -16.32
CA LEU A 78 2.53 -2.30 -16.22
C LEU A 78 4.05 -2.23 -16.21
N VAL A 79 4.74 -3.21 -15.60
CA VAL A 79 6.21 -3.20 -15.52
C VAL A 79 6.88 -3.24 -16.90
N PRO A 80 6.43 -4.06 -17.86
CA PRO A 80 7.03 -4.04 -19.21
C PRO A 80 6.82 -2.73 -19.97
N ARG A 81 5.86 -1.89 -19.56
CA ARG A 81 5.45 -0.66 -20.27
C ARG A 81 5.96 0.61 -19.60
N ALA A 82 6.10 0.60 -18.28
CA ALA A 82 6.41 1.77 -17.46
C ALA A 82 7.48 1.49 -16.40
N GLU A 83 8.15 0.34 -16.48
CA GLU A 83 9.26 -0.06 -15.60
C GLU A 83 8.93 0.13 -14.12
N ASN A 84 9.75 0.90 -13.39
CA ASN A 84 9.57 1.16 -11.96
C ASN A 84 8.28 1.94 -11.65
N HIS A 85 7.85 2.86 -12.53
CA HIS A 85 6.56 3.53 -12.36
C HIS A 85 5.40 2.54 -12.45
N GLY A 86 5.49 1.57 -13.37
CA GLY A 86 4.52 0.49 -13.48
C GLY A 86 4.45 -0.37 -12.20
N LEU A 87 5.60 -0.65 -11.60
CA LEU A 87 5.67 -1.37 -10.33
C LEU A 87 5.03 -0.56 -9.18
N TRP A 88 5.30 0.74 -9.09
CA TRP A 88 4.68 1.62 -8.09
C TRP A 88 3.17 1.71 -8.24
N ILE A 89 2.65 1.82 -9.47
CA ILE A 89 1.21 1.81 -9.73
C ILE A 89 0.60 0.49 -9.25
N ALA A 90 1.23 -0.65 -9.60
CA ALA A 90 0.77 -1.96 -9.14
C ALA A 90 0.77 -2.05 -7.60
N PHE A 91 1.80 -1.53 -6.95
CA PHE A 91 1.95 -1.58 -5.50
C PHE A 91 1.00 -0.65 -4.73
N VAL A 92 0.73 0.55 -5.23
CA VAL A 92 -0.32 1.43 -4.69
C VAL A 92 -1.70 0.82 -4.93
N GLY A 93 -1.94 0.26 -6.12
CA GLY A 93 -3.18 -0.46 -6.44
C GLY A 93 -3.42 -1.63 -5.49
N TYR A 94 -2.37 -2.40 -5.17
CA TYR A 94 -2.42 -3.50 -4.20
C TYR A 94 -2.95 -3.06 -2.83
N VAL A 95 -2.41 -1.97 -2.27
CA VAL A 95 -2.81 -1.55 -0.91
C VAL A 95 -4.24 -1.02 -0.89
N ILE A 96 -4.66 -0.33 -1.96
CA ILE A 96 -6.05 0.10 -2.15
C ILE A 96 -6.97 -1.13 -2.26
N ALA A 97 -6.61 -2.11 -3.09
CA ALA A 97 -7.37 -3.33 -3.27
C ALA A 97 -7.52 -4.11 -1.95
N ARG A 98 -6.47 -4.22 -1.13
CA ARG A 98 -6.56 -4.82 0.21
C ARG A 98 -7.61 -4.13 1.07
N GLY A 99 -7.55 -2.80 1.15
CA GLY A 99 -8.52 -2.01 1.92
C GLY A 99 -9.95 -2.22 1.42
N LEU A 100 -10.16 -2.23 0.10
CA LEU A 100 -11.49 -2.43 -0.50
C LEU A 100 -12.03 -3.85 -0.27
N PHE A 101 -11.21 -4.88 -0.52
CA PHE A 101 -11.61 -6.28 -0.34
C PHE A 101 -11.89 -6.60 1.12
N LEU A 102 -11.06 -6.13 2.05
CA LEU A 102 -11.29 -6.33 3.48
C LEU A 102 -12.50 -5.52 3.96
N GLY A 103 -12.65 -4.27 3.50
CA GLY A 103 -13.78 -3.40 3.83
C GLY A 103 -15.13 -4.00 3.43
N ARG A 104 -15.17 -4.86 2.41
CA ARG A 104 -16.37 -5.62 2.01
C ARG A 104 -16.90 -6.53 3.12
N TYR A 105 -16.04 -6.99 4.03
CA TYR A 105 -16.41 -7.84 5.16
C TYR A 105 -16.83 -7.05 6.40
N LEU A 106 -16.62 -5.73 6.43
CA LEU A 106 -16.92 -4.90 7.60
C LEU A 106 -18.40 -4.96 8.04
N PRO A 107 -19.40 -4.92 7.14
CA PRO A 107 -20.82 -5.04 7.53
C PRO A 107 -21.18 -6.41 8.10
N ARG A 108 -20.45 -7.47 7.70
CA ARG A 108 -20.63 -8.81 8.28
C ARG A 108 -20.10 -8.83 9.70
N LEU A 109 -18.89 -8.29 9.93
CA LEU A 109 -18.30 -8.21 11.26
C LEU A 109 -19.16 -7.38 12.22
N ALA A 110 -19.65 -6.22 11.77
CA ALA A 110 -20.52 -5.36 12.57
C ALA A 110 -21.83 -6.03 13.01
N ARG A 111 -22.36 -6.97 12.21
CA ARG A 111 -23.54 -7.78 12.60
C ARG A 111 -23.20 -8.84 13.63
N GLN A 112 -22.04 -9.48 13.53
CA GLN A 112 -21.58 -10.51 14.48
C GLN A 112 -21.29 -9.93 15.87
N LEU A 113 -20.85 -8.68 15.96
CA LEU A 113 -20.59 -8.01 17.24
C LEU A 113 -21.86 -7.49 17.93
N ARG A 114 -22.99 -7.42 17.21
CA ARG A 114 -24.28 -6.94 17.74
C ARG A 114 -25.18 -8.06 18.25
N SER A 115 -24.91 -9.31 17.89
CA SER A 115 -25.59 -10.52 18.36
C SER A 115 -24.91 -11.08 19.59
#